data_AF-A0A1F8WZH4-F1
#
_entry.id   AF-A0A1F8WZH4-F1
#
_cell.length_a   1.000
_cell.length_b   1.000
_cell.length_c   1.000
_cell.angle_alpha   90.00
_cell.angle_beta   90.00
_cell.angle_gamma   90.00
#
_symmetry.space_group_name_H-M   'P 1'
#
loop_
_entity.id
_entity.type
_entity.pdbx_description
1 polymer ?
#
loop_
_entity_poly.entity_id
_entity_poly.type
_entity_poly.pdbx_seq_one_letter_code
_entity_poly.pdbx_strand_id
1 'polypeptide(L)'
;MKRLLLASVIALSGCAGVAPYALKTLKSRSVSYVIGAEQARNTGEPMIVEEDLVFYKAPVAMADYQPPPQFGSNYPIIRYGMEFSPYGRLENGDTLYRSEGLKPRTMNGQPVAWDYCIAVDQAGQAYGDAACALGITRRWEPRPENFLEMKAVYKEGSARKELLYGGRSGDTIRVAYREFRGTLAAQAFYQELVYDLSESNTIRFRGMAIDVREATNSHIRFIVRSGMDSHAQEAPAPLRPATGGI
;
A
#
# COMPACT_ATOMS: atom_id res chain seq x y z
N MET A 1 38.49 -57.18 26.29
CA MET A 1 38.30 -55.83 26.86
C MET A 1 37.89 -54.87 25.74
N LYS A 2 36.59 -54.65 25.52
CA LYS A 2 36.05 -53.71 24.52
C LYS A 2 35.74 -52.38 25.22
N ARG A 3 36.45 -51.31 24.88
CA ARG A 3 36.17 -49.95 25.36
C ARG A 3 35.10 -49.32 24.47
N LEU A 4 33.87 -49.21 24.97
CA LEU A 4 32.85 -48.33 24.41
C LEU A 4 33.22 -46.88 24.76
N LEU A 5 33.52 -46.07 23.76
CA LEU A 5 33.57 -44.61 23.90
C LEU A 5 32.16 -44.08 23.67
N LEU A 6 31.49 -43.65 24.75
CA LEU A 6 30.27 -42.86 24.68
C LEU A 6 30.64 -41.49 24.11
N ALA A 7 30.21 -41.21 22.88
CA ALA A 7 30.20 -39.87 22.34
C ALA A 7 29.00 -39.12 22.91
N SER A 8 29.24 -38.24 23.90
CA SER A 8 28.24 -37.31 24.40
C SER A 8 27.87 -36.33 23.30
N VAL A 9 26.68 -36.51 22.73
CA VAL A 9 26.05 -35.54 21.84
C VAL A 9 25.59 -34.36 22.71
N ILE A 10 26.37 -33.28 22.70
CA ILE A 10 25.97 -32.00 23.28
C ILE A 10 24.94 -31.40 22.33
N ALA A 11 23.65 -31.57 22.66
CA ALA A 11 22.58 -30.85 22.00
C ALA A 11 22.65 -29.38 22.43
N LEU A 12 23.18 -28.53 21.54
CA LEU A 12 23.09 -27.08 21.66
C LEU A 12 21.61 -26.70 21.49
N SER A 13 20.90 -26.53 22.61
CA SER A 13 19.60 -25.87 22.64
C SER A 13 19.80 -24.42 22.19
N GLY A 14 19.56 -24.13 20.92
CA GLY A 14 19.54 -22.77 20.40
C GLY A 14 18.52 -21.96 21.20
N CYS A 15 18.93 -20.79 21.69
CA CYS A 15 18.00 -19.82 22.25
C CYS A 15 16.89 -19.58 21.22
N ALA A 16 15.63 -19.70 21.65
CA ALA A 16 14.44 -19.42 20.84
C ALA A 16 14.45 -17.95 20.42
N GLY A 17 15.16 -17.65 19.34
CA GLY A 17 15.34 -16.32 18.79
C GLY A 17 14.26 -16.01 17.78
N VAL A 18 13.86 -14.75 17.72
CA VAL A 18 12.92 -14.28 16.68
C VAL A 18 13.64 -14.30 15.33
N ALA A 19 13.10 -15.09 14.39
CA ALA A 19 13.64 -15.17 13.05
C ALA A 19 13.30 -13.88 12.27
N PRO A 20 14.22 -13.36 11.44
CA PRO A 20 13.93 -12.18 10.63
C PRO A 20 12.75 -12.45 9.68
N TYR A 21 11.85 -11.47 9.55
CA TYR A 21 10.75 -11.58 8.60
C TYR A 21 11.19 -11.13 7.20
N ALA A 22 11.16 -12.05 6.23
CA ALA A 22 11.41 -11.71 4.83
C ALA A 22 10.20 -10.97 4.25
N LEU A 23 10.29 -9.64 4.17
CA LEU A 23 9.23 -8.80 3.61
C LEU A 23 9.08 -9.07 2.10
N LYS A 24 7.93 -9.65 1.71
CA LYS A 24 7.59 -9.83 0.29
C LYS A 24 6.91 -8.57 -0.24
N THR A 25 7.66 -7.75 -0.95
CA THR A 25 7.13 -6.60 -1.69
C THR A 25 6.48 -7.06 -2.99
N LEU A 26 5.33 -6.46 -3.31
CA LEU A 26 4.56 -6.63 -4.52
C LEU A 26 4.61 -5.36 -5.35
N LYS A 27 4.52 -5.51 -6.67
CA LYS A 27 4.40 -4.40 -7.62
C LYS A 27 3.12 -4.57 -8.43
N SER A 28 2.41 -3.49 -8.68
CA SER A 28 1.22 -3.47 -9.53
C SER A 28 1.24 -2.24 -10.40
N ARG A 29 0.89 -2.40 -11.69
CA ARG A 29 0.61 -1.28 -12.59
C ARG A 29 -0.79 -1.41 -13.15
N SER A 30 -1.54 -0.32 -13.11
CA SER A 30 -2.93 -0.28 -13.58
C SER A 30 -3.24 1.05 -14.24
N VAL A 31 -4.14 1.01 -15.22
CA VAL A 31 -4.74 2.19 -15.84
C VAL A 31 -6.26 2.00 -15.87
N SER A 32 -7.03 3.07 -15.65
CA SER A 32 -8.50 3.00 -15.61
C SER A 32 -9.18 3.11 -16.98
N TYR A 33 -8.40 3.17 -18.05
CA TYR A 33 -8.87 3.49 -19.40
C TYR A 33 -8.30 2.54 -20.45
N VAL A 34 -8.97 2.51 -21.61
CA VAL A 34 -8.52 1.78 -22.80
C VAL A 34 -8.17 2.79 -23.89
N ILE A 35 -6.94 2.73 -24.40
CA ILE A 35 -6.49 3.60 -25.48
C ILE A 35 -7.35 3.33 -26.74
N GLY A 36 -7.83 4.41 -27.36
CA GLY A 36 -8.62 4.36 -28.58
C GLY A 36 -10.10 4.04 -28.38
N ALA A 37 -10.53 3.62 -27.19
CA ALA A 37 -11.94 3.37 -26.89
C ALA A 37 -12.64 4.61 -26.32
N GLU A 38 -13.90 4.80 -26.69
CA GLU A 38 -14.76 5.83 -26.09
C GLU A 38 -15.22 5.42 -24.70
N GLN A 39 -15.14 6.38 -23.79
CA GLN A 39 -15.38 6.19 -22.36
C GLN A 39 -16.18 7.37 -21.82
N ALA A 40 -17.05 7.09 -20.84
CA ALA A 40 -17.89 8.09 -20.19
C ALA A 40 -17.65 8.11 -18.69
N ARG A 41 -17.66 9.31 -18.10
CA ARG A 41 -17.49 9.54 -16.66
C ARG A 41 -18.36 10.71 -16.21
N ASN A 42 -18.83 10.64 -14.97
CA ASN A 42 -19.60 11.73 -14.38
C ASN A 42 -18.67 12.79 -13.77
N THR A 43 -19.17 14.01 -13.62
CA THR A 43 -18.45 15.08 -12.91
C THR A 43 -18.12 14.66 -11.48
N GLY A 44 -16.88 14.91 -11.06
CA GLY A 44 -16.37 14.51 -9.75
C GLY A 44 -15.77 13.11 -9.69
N GLU A 45 -15.99 12.26 -10.71
CA GLU A 45 -15.29 10.98 -10.85
C GLU A 45 -13.90 11.18 -11.51
N PRO A 46 -12.90 10.38 -11.14
CA PRO A 46 -11.65 10.32 -11.89
C PRO A 46 -11.90 9.83 -13.31
N MET A 47 -11.61 10.68 -14.30
CA MET A 47 -11.67 10.29 -15.70
C MET A 47 -10.50 9.40 -16.11
N ILE A 48 -9.34 9.63 -15.50
CA ILE A 48 -8.12 8.88 -15.71
C ILE A 48 -7.52 8.56 -14.34
N VAL A 49 -7.11 7.32 -14.16
CA VAL A 49 -6.27 6.87 -13.05
C VAL A 49 -5.14 6.04 -13.63
N GLU A 50 -3.90 6.40 -13.33
CA GLU A 50 -2.71 5.59 -13.59
C GLU A 50 -2.01 5.31 -12.26
N GLU A 51 -1.67 4.05 -12.01
CA GLU A 51 -1.03 3.60 -10.78
C GLU A 51 0.22 2.78 -11.09
N ASP A 52 1.33 3.10 -10.41
CA ASP A 52 2.51 2.25 -10.28
C ASP A 52 2.76 2.07 -8.78
N LEU A 53 2.34 0.95 -8.22
CA LEU A 53 2.26 0.71 -6.78
C LEU A 53 3.31 -0.29 -6.36
N VAL A 54 4.04 0.05 -5.29
CA VAL A 54 4.97 -0.85 -4.60
C VAL A 54 4.45 -1.03 -3.18
N PHE A 55 4.02 -2.22 -2.81
CA PHE A 55 3.35 -2.43 -1.51
C PHE A 55 3.67 -3.79 -0.91
N TYR A 56 3.34 -3.96 0.35
CA TYR A 56 3.31 -5.25 1.03
C TYR A 56 2.00 -5.37 1.80
N LYS A 57 1.60 -6.61 2.13
CA LYS A 57 0.44 -6.81 2.99
C LYS A 57 0.87 -6.76 4.45
N ALA A 58 0.18 -5.95 5.24
CA ALA A 58 0.44 -5.79 6.65
C ALA A 58 -0.88 -5.55 7.41
N PRO A 59 -0.94 -5.91 8.70
CA PRO A 59 -2.10 -5.61 9.51
C PRO A 59 -2.25 -4.10 9.70
N VAL A 60 -3.50 -3.63 9.66
CA VAL A 60 -3.90 -2.26 9.98
C VAL A 60 -4.99 -2.34 11.04
N ALA A 61 -4.88 -1.50 12.08
CA ALA A 61 -5.89 -1.42 13.12
C ALA A 61 -7.22 -0.88 12.57
N MET A 62 -8.29 -1.61 12.84
CA MET A 62 -9.65 -1.30 12.40
C MET A 62 -10.51 -0.69 13.51
N ALA A 63 -9.97 -0.56 14.71
CA ALA A 63 -10.57 0.13 15.84
C ALA A 63 -9.47 0.65 16.77
N ASP A 64 -9.83 1.60 17.64
CA ASP A 64 -8.98 1.95 18.76
C ASP A 64 -8.96 0.80 19.76
N TYR A 65 -7.77 0.46 20.25
CA TYR A 65 -7.59 -0.57 21.27
C TYR A 65 -6.56 -0.10 22.29
N GLN A 66 -6.92 -0.19 23.56
CA GLN A 66 -6.03 0.07 24.68
C GLN A 66 -5.47 -1.27 25.17
N PRO A 67 -4.20 -1.59 24.89
CA PRO A 67 -3.59 -2.79 25.46
C PRO A 67 -3.64 -2.72 26.99
N PRO A 68 -3.96 -3.83 27.68
CA PRO A 68 -4.05 -3.85 29.12
C PRO A 68 -2.70 -3.47 29.76
N PRO A 69 -2.68 -2.62 30.81
CA PRO A 69 -1.44 -2.28 31.50
C PRO A 69 -0.88 -3.53 32.18
N GLN A 70 0.45 -3.69 32.13
CA GLN A 70 1.14 -4.84 32.72
C GLN A 70 2.52 -4.44 33.24
N PHE A 71 2.93 -5.03 34.37
CA PHE A 71 4.22 -4.78 35.05
C PHE A 71 4.55 -3.29 35.28
N GLY A 72 3.56 -2.48 35.65
CA GLY A 72 3.79 -1.05 35.89
C GLY A 72 4.26 -0.28 34.65
N SER A 73 3.88 -0.75 33.45
CA SER A 73 4.09 -0.01 32.20
C SER A 73 2.75 0.40 31.60
N ASN A 74 2.71 1.62 31.10
CA ASN A 74 1.60 2.17 30.35
C ASN A 74 1.82 1.90 28.85
N TYR A 75 0.86 1.22 28.24
CA TYR A 75 0.90 0.89 26.82
C TYR A 75 0.14 1.95 26.03
N PRO A 76 0.71 2.46 24.94
CA PRO A 76 0.02 3.43 24.09
C PRO A 76 -1.22 2.79 23.45
N ILE A 77 -2.26 3.60 23.26
CA ILE A 77 -3.44 3.22 22.48
C ILE A 77 -2.99 2.89 21.06
N ILE A 78 -3.40 1.72 20.57
CA ILE A 78 -3.37 1.42 19.15
C ILE A 78 -4.57 2.12 18.53
N ARG A 79 -4.33 3.05 17.60
CA ARG A 79 -5.39 3.84 16.99
C ARG A 79 -5.88 3.23 15.68
N TYR A 80 -7.13 3.50 15.33
CA TYR A 80 -7.67 3.23 14.00
C TYR A 80 -6.72 3.73 12.90
N GLY A 81 -6.49 2.90 11.89
CA GLY A 81 -5.60 3.20 10.76
C GLY A 81 -4.11 3.02 11.06
N MET A 82 -3.72 2.65 12.29
CA MET A 82 -2.33 2.37 12.61
C MET A 82 -1.83 1.16 11.81
N GLU A 83 -0.76 1.37 11.04
CA GLU A 83 -0.13 0.34 10.24
C GLU A 83 0.96 -0.40 11.03
N PHE A 84 1.06 -1.70 10.79
CA PHE A 84 1.97 -2.60 11.48
C PHE A 84 2.97 -3.23 10.51
N SER A 85 4.24 -2.87 10.63
CA SER A 85 5.30 -3.45 9.84
C SER A 85 5.78 -4.77 10.47
N PRO A 86 5.95 -5.85 9.69
CA PRO A 86 6.45 -7.10 10.24
C PRO A 86 7.87 -6.90 10.78
N TYR A 87 8.11 -7.43 11.97
CA TYR A 87 9.40 -7.42 12.65
C TYR A 87 10.11 -8.75 12.50
N GLY A 88 9.41 -9.84 12.84
CA GLY A 88 10.01 -11.16 12.89
C GLY A 88 8.98 -12.27 13.09
N ARG A 89 9.43 -13.52 13.00
CA ARG A 89 8.60 -14.71 13.15
C ARG A 89 9.04 -15.49 14.39
N LEU A 90 8.06 -15.93 15.16
CA LEU A 90 8.24 -16.82 16.30
C LEU A 90 8.37 -18.27 15.83
N GLU A 91 8.92 -19.14 16.67
CA GLU A 91 9.11 -20.57 16.35
C GLU A 91 7.79 -21.29 16.00
N ASN A 92 6.69 -20.86 16.62
CA ASN A 92 5.35 -21.42 16.36
C ASN A 92 4.72 -20.91 15.05
N GLY A 93 5.42 -20.10 14.27
CA GLY A 93 4.95 -19.54 12.99
C GLY A 93 4.23 -18.20 13.10
N ASP A 94 3.91 -17.73 14.30
CA ASP A 94 3.26 -16.44 14.53
C ASP A 94 4.20 -15.28 14.16
N THR A 95 3.63 -14.14 13.84
CA THR A 95 4.39 -12.97 13.39
C THR A 95 4.30 -11.84 14.39
N LEU A 96 5.45 -11.29 14.73
CA LEU A 96 5.57 -10.07 15.50
C LEU A 96 5.53 -8.88 14.56
N TYR A 97 4.71 -7.90 14.87
CA TYR A 97 4.63 -6.65 14.13
C TYR A 97 4.90 -5.45 15.02
N ARG A 98 5.59 -4.45 14.47
CA ARG A 98 5.87 -3.18 15.14
C ARG A 98 5.16 -2.02 14.45
N SER A 99 4.91 -0.95 15.20
CA SER A 99 4.51 0.33 14.65
C SER A 99 5.32 1.44 15.32
N GLU A 100 5.72 2.47 14.59
CA GLU A 100 6.60 3.54 15.12
C GLU A 100 5.98 4.28 16.31
N GLY A 101 4.64 4.37 16.34
CA GLY A 101 3.88 5.02 17.40
C GLY A 101 3.71 4.19 18.68
N LEU A 102 4.08 2.90 18.69
CA LEU A 102 3.86 2.01 19.83
C LEU A 102 5.11 1.88 20.68
N LYS A 103 5.33 2.88 21.54
CA LYS A 103 6.43 2.90 22.53
C LYS A 103 5.86 2.94 23.96
N PRO A 104 5.85 1.80 24.68
CA PRO A 104 5.43 1.77 26.08
C PRO A 104 6.31 2.66 26.95
N ARG A 105 5.73 3.14 28.05
CA ARG A 105 6.43 3.92 29.06
C ARG A 105 6.28 3.24 30.41
N THR A 106 7.31 3.31 31.23
CA THR A 106 7.25 2.95 32.65
C THR A 106 6.22 3.83 33.39
N MET A 107 5.80 3.43 34.59
CA MET A 107 4.94 4.24 35.48
C MET A 107 5.45 5.67 35.69
N ASN A 108 6.77 5.88 35.64
CA ASN A 108 7.40 7.19 35.82
C ASN A 108 7.53 7.97 34.50
N GLY A 109 6.89 7.51 33.41
CA GLY A 109 6.86 8.16 32.11
C GLY A 109 8.10 7.93 31.24
N GLN A 110 9.10 7.20 31.72
CA GLN A 110 10.32 6.90 30.95
C GLN A 110 10.04 5.87 29.85
N PRO A 111 10.59 6.00 28.63
CA PRO A 111 10.47 4.98 27.59
C PRO A 111 11.03 3.63 28.07
N VAL A 112 10.34 2.53 27.75
CA VAL A 112 10.91 1.19 27.98
C VAL A 112 12.08 0.94 27.02
N ALA A 113 13.09 0.19 27.47
CA ALA A 113 14.32 -0.02 26.69
C ALA A 113 14.19 -1.08 25.57
N TRP A 114 13.11 -1.85 25.57
CA TRP A 114 12.87 -2.93 24.60
C TRP A 114 11.89 -2.49 23.52
N ASP A 115 12.11 -2.98 22.30
CA ASP A 115 11.18 -2.77 21.18
C ASP A 115 9.85 -3.48 21.46
N TYR A 116 8.74 -2.75 21.35
CA TYR A 116 7.39 -3.28 21.55
C TYR A 116 6.76 -3.73 20.24
N CYS A 117 6.31 -4.98 20.23
CA CYS A 117 5.60 -5.58 19.11
C CYS A 117 4.20 -6.03 19.56
N ILE A 118 3.28 -6.09 18.61
CA ILE A 118 2.08 -6.91 18.76
C ILE A 118 2.36 -8.31 18.23
N ALA A 119 1.74 -9.31 18.85
CA ALA A 119 1.82 -10.69 18.44
C ALA A 119 0.53 -11.10 17.73
N VAL A 120 0.68 -11.61 16.52
CA VAL A 120 -0.43 -11.95 15.62
C VAL A 120 -0.25 -13.39 15.19
N ASP A 121 -1.32 -14.18 15.34
CA ASP A 121 -1.30 -15.59 14.98
C ASP A 121 -1.31 -15.81 13.46
N GLN A 122 -1.15 -17.07 13.05
CA GLN A 122 -1.20 -17.45 11.64
C GLN A 122 -2.56 -17.18 10.95
N ALA A 123 -3.63 -17.01 11.73
CA ALA A 123 -4.95 -16.61 11.22
C ALA A 123 -5.09 -15.08 11.03
N GLY A 124 -4.07 -14.30 11.41
CA GLY A 124 -4.05 -12.85 11.26
C GLY A 124 -4.70 -12.10 12.42
N GLN A 125 -5.05 -12.78 13.51
CA GLN A 125 -5.71 -12.15 14.65
C GLN A 125 -4.65 -11.72 15.70
N ALA A 126 -4.77 -10.51 16.23
CA ALA A 126 -3.93 -10.09 17.36
C ALA A 126 -4.30 -10.89 18.60
N TYR A 127 -3.31 -11.43 19.32
CA TYR A 127 -3.56 -12.11 20.61
C TYR A 127 -2.84 -11.48 21.79
N GLY A 128 -1.96 -10.52 21.54
CA GLY A 128 -1.03 -10.09 22.56
C GLY A 128 0.03 -9.13 22.07
N ASP A 129 1.02 -8.94 22.92
CA ASP A 129 2.21 -8.15 22.66
C ASP A 129 3.48 -8.94 22.95
N ALA A 130 4.63 -8.39 22.54
CA ALA A 130 5.91 -9.01 22.75
C ALA A 130 7.03 -7.99 22.93
N ALA A 131 8.06 -8.40 23.69
CA ALA A 131 9.38 -7.80 23.56
C ALA A 131 10.00 -8.30 22.25
N CYS A 132 10.02 -7.44 21.21
CA CYS A 132 10.26 -7.83 19.83
C CYS A 132 11.51 -8.71 19.65
N ALA A 133 12.66 -8.25 20.15
CA ALA A 133 13.93 -8.94 19.96
C ALA A 133 14.06 -10.24 20.77
N LEU A 134 13.31 -10.34 21.87
CA LEU A 134 13.37 -11.49 22.78
C LEU A 134 12.33 -12.56 22.44
N GLY A 135 11.33 -12.24 21.60
CA GLY A 135 10.24 -13.17 21.26
C GLY A 135 9.34 -13.54 22.44
N ILE A 136 9.47 -12.85 23.58
CA ILE A 136 8.68 -13.11 24.77
C ILE A 136 7.31 -12.48 24.55
N THR A 137 6.31 -13.31 24.26
CA THR A 137 4.94 -12.87 24.05
C THR A 137 4.10 -12.92 25.31
N ARG A 138 3.10 -12.05 25.39
CA ARG A 138 2.12 -11.99 26.46
C ARG A 138 0.73 -11.85 25.86
N ARG A 139 -0.23 -12.59 26.40
CA ARG A 139 -1.61 -12.59 25.89
C ARG A 139 -2.39 -11.39 26.43
N TRP A 140 -3.24 -10.83 25.59
CA TRP A 140 -4.29 -9.92 26.01
C TRP A 140 -5.54 -10.73 26.35
N GLU A 141 -6.12 -10.45 27.52
CA GLU A 141 -7.35 -11.08 27.98
C GLU A 141 -8.37 -9.98 28.35
N PRO A 142 -9.52 -9.91 27.67
CA PRO A 142 -9.90 -10.74 26.53
C PRO A 142 -9.10 -10.40 25.27
N ARG A 143 -9.03 -11.38 24.36
CA ARG A 143 -8.48 -11.18 23.01
C ARG A 143 -9.38 -10.22 22.23
N PRO A 144 -8.83 -9.19 21.54
CA PRO A 144 -9.65 -8.33 20.70
C PRO A 144 -10.13 -9.10 19.46
N GLU A 145 -11.38 -8.89 19.05
CA GLU A 145 -11.97 -9.46 17.84
C GLU A 145 -12.02 -8.42 16.71
N ASN A 146 -11.84 -8.84 15.44
CA ASN A 146 -11.94 -7.99 14.25
C ASN A 146 -11.10 -6.70 14.29
N PHE A 147 -10.03 -6.72 15.10
CA PHE A 147 -9.22 -5.54 15.40
C PHE A 147 -8.16 -5.24 14.33
N LEU A 148 -7.67 -6.28 13.63
CA LEU A 148 -6.69 -6.13 12.55
C LEU A 148 -7.29 -6.58 11.22
N GLU A 149 -6.96 -5.86 10.17
CA GLU A 149 -7.22 -6.29 8.79
C GLU A 149 -5.93 -6.22 7.97
N MET A 150 -5.67 -7.25 7.16
CA MET A 150 -4.51 -7.28 6.28
C MET A 150 -4.74 -6.39 5.05
N LYS A 151 -4.13 -5.20 5.03
CA LYS A 151 -4.25 -4.23 3.94
C LYS A 151 -2.93 -4.06 3.18
N ALA A 152 -3.02 -3.47 1.99
CA ALA A 152 -1.85 -3.02 1.25
C ALA A 152 -1.26 -1.78 1.94
N VAL A 153 -0.02 -1.89 2.38
CA VAL A 153 0.78 -0.78 2.89
C VAL A 153 1.77 -0.37 1.80
N TYR A 154 1.60 0.85 1.29
CA TYR A 154 2.38 1.37 0.17
C TYR A 154 3.76 1.81 0.62
N LYS A 155 4.76 1.57 -0.24
CA LYS A 155 6.16 1.95 -0.04
C LYS A 155 6.52 3.13 -0.92
N GLU A 156 7.65 3.73 -0.58
CA GLU A 156 8.34 4.68 -1.45
C GLU A 156 8.48 4.13 -2.87
N GLY A 157 8.32 5.01 -3.86
CA GLY A 157 8.22 4.65 -5.27
C GLY A 157 6.81 4.34 -5.75
N SER A 158 5.82 4.19 -4.86
CA SER A 158 4.42 4.13 -5.30
C SER A 158 3.96 5.51 -5.80
N ALA A 159 3.22 5.51 -6.90
CA ALA A 159 2.61 6.68 -7.48
C ALA A 159 1.18 6.37 -7.95
N ARG A 160 0.26 7.29 -7.68
CA ARG A 160 -1.09 7.30 -8.24
C ARG A 160 -1.37 8.67 -8.83
N LYS A 161 -1.72 8.71 -10.10
CA LYS A 161 -2.00 9.93 -10.87
C LYS A 161 -3.44 9.90 -11.32
N GLU A 162 -4.14 11.01 -11.12
CA GLU A 162 -5.55 11.13 -11.47
C GLU A 162 -5.79 12.40 -12.28
N LEU A 163 -6.66 12.31 -13.28
CA LEU A 163 -7.37 13.46 -13.83
C LEU A 163 -8.83 13.32 -13.45
N LEU A 164 -9.39 14.35 -12.82
CA LEU A 164 -10.78 14.42 -12.41
C LEU A 164 -11.50 15.46 -13.26
N TYR A 165 -12.63 15.09 -13.83
CA TYR A 165 -13.42 16.01 -14.63
C TYR A 165 -14.22 16.95 -13.72
N GLY A 166 -13.99 18.26 -13.86
CA GLY A 166 -14.59 19.31 -13.04
C GLY A 166 -15.83 19.97 -13.66
N GLY A 167 -16.22 19.56 -14.87
CA GLY A 167 -17.37 20.14 -15.59
C GLY A 167 -16.97 21.13 -16.69
N ARG A 168 -17.99 21.61 -17.42
CA ARG A 168 -17.90 22.57 -18.53
C ARG A 168 -18.69 23.85 -18.21
N SER A 169 -18.15 24.99 -18.63
CA SER A 169 -18.82 26.30 -18.64
C SER A 169 -18.52 27.01 -19.95
N GLY A 170 -19.55 27.27 -20.76
CA GLY A 170 -19.34 27.74 -22.14
C GLY A 170 -18.53 26.73 -22.93
N ASP A 171 -17.44 27.16 -23.58
CA ASP A 171 -16.49 26.27 -24.26
C ASP A 171 -15.33 25.83 -23.38
N THR A 172 -15.27 26.31 -22.14
CA THR A 172 -14.21 25.97 -21.20
C THR A 172 -14.54 24.72 -20.40
N ILE A 173 -13.61 23.77 -20.33
CA ILE A 173 -13.66 22.64 -19.40
C ILE A 173 -12.59 22.77 -18.31
N ARG A 174 -12.89 22.22 -17.14
CA ARG A 174 -11.96 22.14 -16.02
C ARG A 174 -11.62 20.69 -15.71
N VAL A 175 -10.34 20.43 -15.50
CA VAL A 175 -9.82 19.11 -15.11
C VAL A 175 -8.85 19.30 -13.98
N ALA A 176 -9.03 18.57 -12.88
CA ALA A 176 -8.11 18.60 -11.76
C ALA A 176 -7.13 17.44 -11.86
N TYR A 177 -5.83 17.73 -11.81
CA TYR A 177 -4.78 16.73 -11.67
C TYR A 177 -4.45 16.50 -10.20
N ARG A 178 -4.36 15.24 -9.79
CA ARG A 178 -3.90 14.83 -8.46
C ARG A 178 -2.82 13.76 -8.59
N GLU A 179 -1.71 13.93 -7.88
CA GLU A 179 -0.64 12.96 -7.85
C GLU A 179 -0.19 12.66 -6.43
N PHE A 180 -0.35 11.40 -6.04
CA PHE A 180 0.08 10.85 -4.75
C PHE A 180 1.40 10.11 -4.96
N ARG A 181 2.43 10.41 -4.16
CA ARG A 181 3.74 9.74 -4.22
C ARG A 181 4.16 9.22 -2.85
N GLY A 182 4.97 8.17 -2.83
CA GLY A 182 5.48 7.59 -1.58
C GLY A 182 4.50 6.58 -1.00
N THR A 183 4.19 6.67 0.29
CA THR A 183 3.25 5.76 0.97
C THR A 183 1.77 6.02 0.63
N LEU A 184 1.49 6.83 -0.41
CA LEU A 184 0.17 7.39 -0.76
C LEU A 184 -0.53 8.21 0.35
N ALA A 185 0.04 8.28 1.56
CA ALA A 185 -0.37 9.17 2.64
C ALA A 185 0.29 10.56 2.57
N ALA A 186 1.14 10.81 1.58
CA ALA A 186 1.80 12.09 1.35
C ALA A 186 0.85 13.12 0.73
N GLN A 187 1.18 14.41 0.89
CA GLN A 187 0.48 15.52 0.23
C GLN A 187 0.36 15.24 -1.27
N ALA A 188 -0.87 15.24 -1.79
CA ALA A 188 -1.09 15.12 -3.22
C ALA A 188 -0.62 16.42 -3.89
N PHE A 189 0.24 16.30 -4.90
CA PHE A 189 0.43 17.42 -5.82
C PHE A 189 -0.90 17.66 -6.54
N TYR A 190 -1.36 18.90 -6.54
CA TYR A 190 -2.63 19.30 -7.13
C TYR A 190 -2.41 20.39 -8.17
N GLN A 191 -3.06 20.28 -9.32
CA GLN A 191 -3.09 21.32 -10.33
C GLN A 191 -4.46 21.36 -10.99
N GLU A 192 -5.09 22.54 -11.03
CA GLU A 192 -6.27 22.76 -11.86
C GLU A 192 -5.85 23.10 -13.29
N LEU A 193 -6.45 22.43 -14.26
CA LEU A 193 -6.21 22.59 -15.68
C LEU A 193 -7.48 23.13 -16.33
N VAL A 194 -7.32 24.11 -17.20
CA VAL A 194 -8.42 24.79 -17.90
C VAL A 194 -8.13 24.72 -19.39
N TYR A 195 -9.09 24.23 -20.18
CA TYR A 195 -8.97 24.12 -21.64
C TYR A 195 -10.19 24.74 -22.32
N ASP A 196 -9.95 25.41 -23.44
CA ASP A 196 -10.99 25.93 -24.32
C ASP A 196 -11.24 24.95 -25.48
N LEU A 197 -12.43 24.35 -25.50
CA LEU A 197 -12.84 23.39 -26.54
C LEU A 197 -13.15 24.05 -27.89
N SER A 198 -13.30 25.38 -27.95
CA SER A 198 -13.43 26.10 -29.21
C SER A 198 -12.11 26.14 -29.99
N GLU A 199 -10.98 26.08 -29.30
CA GLU A 199 -9.65 26.03 -29.91
C GLU A 199 -9.23 24.59 -30.26
N SER A 200 -9.54 23.63 -29.38
CA SER A 200 -9.16 22.22 -29.56
C SER A 200 -10.02 21.28 -28.73
N ASN A 201 -10.51 20.21 -29.36
CA ASN A 201 -11.16 19.11 -28.65
C ASN A 201 -10.17 18.14 -27.99
N THR A 202 -8.87 18.36 -28.12
CA THR A 202 -7.83 17.49 -27.54
C THR A 202 -7.19 18.16 -26.32
N ILE A 203 -7.28 17.50 -25.18
CA ILE A 203 -6.55 17.83 -23.95
C ILE A 203 -5.16 17.19 -24.05
N ARG A 204 -4.10 17.98 -23.83
CA ARG A 204 -2.72 17.48 -23.70
C ARG A 204 -2.12 17.88 -22.36
N PHE A 205 -1.75 16.89 -21.56
CA PHE A 205 -1.15 17.13 -20.25
C PHE A 205 -0.15 16.03 -19.90
N ARG A 206 1.10 16.41 -19.60
CA ARG A 206 2.17 15.47 -19.19
C ARG A 206 2.21 14.19 -20.06
N GLY A 207 2.37 14.32 -21.38
CA GLY A 207 2.43 13.18 -22.31
C GLY A 207 1.08 12.54 -22.68
N MET A 208 0.05 12.72 -21.83
CA MET A 208 -1.30 12.24 -22.11
C MET A 208 -1.99 13.11 -23.15
N ALA A 209 -2.71 12.46 -24.05
CA ALA A 209 -3.58 13.09 -25.03
C ALA A 209 -4.97 12.46 -24.96
N ILE A 210 -6.00 13.30 -24.84
CA ILE A 210 -7.39 12.88 -24.69
C ILE A 210 -8.25 13.69 -25.65
N ASP A 211 -8.97 13.00 -26.53
CA ASP A 211 -9.96 13.64 -27.40
C ASP A 211 -11.32 13.67 -26.69
N VAL A 212 -11.83 14.86 -26.44
CA VAL A 212 -13.16 15.09 -25.91
C VAL A 212 -14.17 14.88 -27.03
N ARG A 213 -15.16 14.01 -26.80
CA ARG A 213 -16.28 13.74 -27.71
C ARG A 213 -17.51 14.53 -27.31
N GLU A 214 -17.74 14.65 -26.01
CA GLU A 214 -18.81 15.45 -25.44
C GLU A 214 -18.40 15.85 -24.02
N ALA A 215 -18.75 17.06 -23.62
CA ALA A 215 -18.53 17.55 -22.27
C ALA A 215 -19.72 18.42 -21.86
N THR A 216 -20.27 18.13 -20.68
CA THR A 216 -21.37 18.87 -20.04
C THR A 216 -20.99 19.21 -18.59
N ASN A 217 -21.84 19.91 -17.85
CA ASN A 217 -21.61 20.12 -16.42
C ASN A 217 -21.75 18.84 -15.57
N SER A 218 -22.38 17.78 -16.09
CA SER A 218 -22.66 16.54 -15.35
C SER A 218 -21.84 15.32 -15.79
N HIS A 219 -21.31 15.32 -17.01
CA HIS A 219 -20.53 14.20 -17.54
C HIS A 219 -19.61 14.60 -18.70
N ILE A 220 -18.71 13.69 -19.05
CA ILE A 220 -17.80 13.76 -20.19
C ILE A 220 -17.76 12.42 -20.93
N ARG A 221 -17.75 12.46 -22.27
CA ARG A 221 -17.35 11.35 -23.15
C ARG A 221 -16.04 11.69 -23.83
N PHE A 222 -15.08 10.76 -23.82
CA PHE A 222 -13.74 11.01 -24.31
C PHE A 222 -13.06 9.74 -24.82
N ILE A 223 -11.98 9.92 -25.60
CA ILE A 223 -11.09 8.86 -26.07
C ILE A 223 -9.66 9.19 -25.66
N VAL A 224 -9.01 8.28 -24.95
CA VAL A 224 -7.59 8.42 -24.63
C VAL A 224 -6.75 7.99 -25.82
N ARG A 225 -5.80 8.84 -26.22
CA ARG A 225 -4.87 8.59 -27.35
C ARG A 225 -3.49 8.15 -26.87
N SER A 226 -3.02 8.68 -25.74
CA SER A 226 -1.75 8.30 -25.11
C SER A 226 -1.83 8.47 -23.59
N GLY A 227 -1.07 7.66 -22.84
CA GLY A 227 -0.95 7.76 -21.38
C GLY A 227 0.04 8.82 -20.90
N MET A 228 0.05 9.12 -19.60
CA MET A 228 0.91 10.18 -19.04
C MET A 228 2.39 9.81 -19.10
N ASP A 229 2.71 8.54 -18.86
CA ASP A 229 4.09 8.05 -18.84
C ASP A 229 4.54 7.47 -20.19
N SER A 230 3.97 7.95 -21.30
CA SER A 230 4.27 7.46 -22.64
C SER A 230 5.66 7.86 -23.15
N HIS A 231 6.70 7.20 -22.63
CA HIS A 231 7.80 6.72 -23.46
C HIS A 231 7.39 5.35 -24.02
N ALA A 232 6.80 5.37 -25.23
CA ALA A 232 6.62 4.25 -26.15
C ALA A 232 6.12 2.90 -25.58
N GLN A 233 4.80 2.69 -25.65
CA GLN A 233 4.26 1.36 -25.94
C GLN A 233 3.35 1.49 -27.16
N GLU A 234 3.99 1.55 -28.32
CA GLU A 234 3.33 1.42 -29.61
C GLU A 234 2.93 -0.05 -29.78
N ALA A 235 1.68 -0.30 -30.19
CA ALA A 235 1.22 -1.66 -30.48
C ALA A 235 2.16 -2.31 -31.51
N PRO A 236 2.45 -3.62 -31.41
CA PRO A 236 3.23 -4.30 -32.43
C PRO A 236 2.55 -4.12 -33.79
N ALA A 237 3.30 -3.58 -34.76
CA ALA A 237 2.83 -3.40 -36.12
C ALA A 237 2.29 -4.73 -36.67
N PRO A 238 1.14 -4.74 -37.37
CA PRO A 238 0.64 -5.95 -37.99
C PRO A 238 1.71 -6.50 -38.95
N LEU A 239 2.03 -7.78 -38.78
CA LEU A 239 2.98 -8.49 -39.64
C LEU A 239 2.53 -8.33 -41.09
N ARG A 240 3.34 -7.63 -41.89
CA ARG A 240 3.11 -7.50 -43.32
C ARG A 240 3.15 -8.91 -43.93
N PRO A 241 2.16 -9.30 -44.76
CA PRO A 241 2.23 -10.59 -45.43
C PRO A 241 3.47 -10.64 -46.31
N ALA A 242 4.22 -11.74 -46.19
CA ALA A 242 5.39 -12.01 -47.00
C ALA A 242 4.97 -12.02 -48.47
N THR A 243 5.38 -10.99 -49.21
CA THR A 243 5.33 -10.97 -50.66
C THR A 243 6.50 -11.81 -51.17
N GLY A 244 6.31 -13.13 -51.17
CA GLY A 244 7.15 -14.07 -51.90
C GLY A 244 6.63 -14.21 -53.31
N GLY A 245 7.09 -13.35 -54.21
CA GLY A 245 6.85 -13.45 -55.65
C GLY A 245 7.98 -14.19 -56.35
N ILE A 246 7.55 -15.15 -57.18
CA ILE A 246 8.19 -15.81 -58.35
C ILE A 246 9.41 -16.69 -58.06
#